data_AF-A0A9X8ULN4-F1
#
_entry.id   AF-A0A9X8ULN4-F1
#
_cell.length_a   1.000
_cell.length_b   1.000
_cell.length_c   1.000
_cell.angle_alpha   90.00
_cell.angle_beta   90.00
_cell.angle_gamma   90.00
#
_symmetry.space_group_name_H-M   'P 1'
#
loop_
_entity.id
_entity.type
_entity.pdbx_description
1 polymer ?
#
loop_
_entity_poly.entity_id
_entity_poly.type
_entity_poly.pdbx_seq_one_letter_code
_entity_poly.pdbx_strand_id
1 'polypeptide(L)'
;MMNDPQQLLFSLRSMTVYRGLLQDPAVKSLLQLLDSRECPPAQAAKSYGDLFCTLTKAGMSLSDYLYEQVVYDDNLYTRLCAGNKPVPEALLAAARHDLSAIGSLAYLGAQELKSHLRTCYPTLGDAVDALPEYSCEHARFTLHEGDWAAEAEALREFCRDNGYGKFACHHVFVPDEDANLAPLESYDPVTLEDLIGYEQQINTVKENTLALLAGKGGANILLYGDKGTGKSSTVKAVANSYADRGLRLILVKKSQILLLPQVFSQLAQNPMKFIIFLDDLSFSDIDDSFSALKSIIEGGEQVALSNAVIYATTNRRHLVRETFSSRLGDEVHLSDSLDEAVSLSDRFAITLTYLKLDRAEYIAMVCEMLARAGIADSDELRAQALAYSVRKGGYSPRVAHQFVAQKLREL
;
A
#
# COMPACT_ATOMS: atom_id res chain seq x y z
N MET A 1 -26.40 -15.66 24.92
CA MET A 1 -27.82 -15.91 24.58
C MET A 1 -28.06 -15.17 23.29
N MET A 2 -27.96 -15.88 22.18
CA MET A 2 -28.32 -15.39 20.85
C MET A 2 -29.64 -14.59 20.94
N ASN A 3 -29.63 -13.32 20.50
CA ASN A 3 -30.85 -12.57 20.20
C ASN A 3 -31.71 -13.41 19.24
N ASP A 4 -33.03 -13.17 19.20
CA ASP A 4 -33.92 -13.86 18.26
C ASP A 4 -33.31 -13.84 16.83
N PRO A 5 -33.01 -15.01 16.22
CA PRO A 5 -32.44 -15.10 14.87
C PRO A 5 -33.19 -14.24 13.85
N GLN A 6 -34.51 -14.11 14.00
CA GLN A 6 -35.32 -13.29 13.11
C GLN A 6 -35.04 -11.79 13.28
N GLN A 7 -34.85 -11.33 14.52
CA GLN A 7 -34.47 -9.95 14.81
C GLN A 7 -33.07 -9.63 14.30
N LEU A 8 -32.12 -10.56 14.45
CA LEU A 8 -30.77 -10.41 13.90
C LEU A 8 -30.79 -10.36 12.37
N LEU A 9 -31.50 -11.28 11.72
CA LEU A 9 -31.68 -11.29 10.27
C LEU A 9 -32.31 -9.99 9.74
N PHE A 10 -33.34 -9.48 10.41
CA PHE A 10 -33.96 -8.21 10.06
C PHE A 10 -32.96 -7.04 10.15
N SER A 11 -32.19 -7.01 11.24
CA SER A 11 -31.18 -5.97 11.46
C SER A 11 -30.07 -6.01 10.39
N LEU A 12 -29.57 -7.20 10.04
CA LEU A 12 -28.57 -7.38 8.99
C LEU A 12 -29.11 -7.05 7.59
N ARG A 13 -30.34 -7.50 7.25
CA ARG A 13 -30.94 -7.23 5.92
C ARG A 13 -31.29 -5.75 5.72
N SER A 14 -31.54 -5.03 6.81
CA SER A 14 -31.82 -3.59 6.81
C SER A 14 -30.56 -2.72 6.81
N MET A 15 -29.36 -3.31 6.78
CA MET A 15 -28.10 -2.56 6.71
C MET A 15 -28.02 -1.64 5.49
N THR A 16 -27.36 -0.50 5.68
CA THR A 16 -27.33 0.64 4.74
C THR A 16 -25.90 1.04 4.36
N VAL A 17 -25.13 1.58 5.31
CA VAL A 17 -23.75 2.07 5.12
C VAL A 17 -22.81 0.91 4.78
N TYR A 18 -22.86 -0.16 5.57
CA TYR A 18 -22.04 -1.36 5.42
C TYR A 18 -22.77 -2.46 4.64
N ARG A 19 -23.76 -2.08 3.82
CA ARG A 19 -24.57 -3.03 3.05
C ARG A 19 -23.73 -3.91 2.11
N GLY A 20 -22.58 -3.43 1.66
CA GLY A 20 -21.63 -4.21 0.87
C GLY A 20 -21.18 -5.50 1.54
N LEU A 21 -21.06 -5.50 2.88
CA LEU A 21 -20.68 -6.68 3.66
C LEU A 21 -21.69 -7.83 3.54
N LEU A 22 -22.93 -7.59 3.10
CA LEU A 22 -23.88 -8.67 2.84
C LEU A 22 -23.46 -9.59 1.67
N GLN A 23 -22.51 -9.15 0.83
CA GLN A 23 -21.90 -9.95 -0.23
C GLN A 23 -20.61 -10.66 0.21
N ASP A 24 -20.09 -10.36 1.41
CA ASP A 24 -18.92 -11.03 1.96
C ASP A 24 -19.19 -12.54 2.14
N PRO A 25 -18.23 -13.43 1.82
CA PRO A 25 -18.44 -14.88 1.90
C PRO A 25 -18.81 -15.40 3.30
N ALA A 26 -18.21 -14.85 4.36
CA ALA A 26 -18.50 -15.26 5.73
C ALA A 26 -19.89 -14.74 6.16
N VAL A 27 -20.18 -13.45 5.93
CA VAL A 27 -21.48 -12.84 6.26
C VAL A 27 -22.61 -13.54 5.49
N LYS A 28 -22.42 -13.81 4.20
CA LYS A 28 -23.41 -14.54 3.38
C LYS A 28 -23.68 -15.94 3.90
N SER A 29 -22.62 -16.67 4.30
CA SER A 29 -22.75 -17.99 4.92
C SER A 29 -23.50 -17.92 6.24
N LEU A 30 -23.22 -16.93 7.09
CA LEU A 30 -23.91 -16.72 8.35
C LEU A 30 -25.40 -16.38 8.16
N LEU A 31 -25.72 -15.51 7.22
CA LEU A 31 -27.11 -15.18 6.88
C LEU A 31 -27.89 -16.42 6.43
N GLN A 32 -27.28 -17.27 5.61
CA GLN A 32 -27.90 -18.54 5.19
C GLN A 32 -28.10 -19.50 6.36
N LEU A 33 -27.15 -19.54 7.31
CA LEU A 33 -27.26 -20.37 8.51
C LEU A 33 -28.35 -19.88 9.48
N LEU A 34 -28.50 -18.57 9.64
CA LEU A 34 -29.57 -17.98 10.45
C LEU A 34 -30.96 -18.18 9.82
N ASP A 35 -31.03 -18.29 8.49
CA ASP A 35 -32.26 -18.53 7.71
C ASP A 35 -32.54 -20.03 7.49
N SER A 36 -31.84 -20.92 8.22
CA SER A 36 -31.89 -22.38 8.02
C SER A 36 -33.28 -23.00 8.17
N ARG A 37 -34.22 -22.32 8.83
CA ARG A 37 -35.63 -22.78 8.94
C ARG A 37 -36.29 -22.96 7.57
N GLU A 38 -35.83 -22.23 6.56
CA GLU A 38 -36.39 -22.24 5.21
C GLU A 38 -35.52 -23.01 4.19
N CYS A 39 -34.40 -23.60 4.62
CA CYS A 39 -33.40 -24.23 3.73
C CYS A 39 -33.22 -25.74 3.98
N PRO A 40 -32.86 -26.53 2.94
CA PRO A 40 -32.51 -27.95 3.10
C PRO A 40 -31.24 -28.15 3.97
N PRO A 41 -31.14 -29.24 4.76
CA PRO A 41 -29.98 -29.48 5.63
C PRO A 41 -28.62 -29.50 4.91
N ALA A 42 -28.58 -30.01 3.67
CA ALA A 42 -27.35 -30.05 2.88
C ALA A 42 -26.83 -28.63 2.56
N GLN A 43 -27.72 -27.66 2.38
CA GLN A 43 -27.35 -26.27 2.15
C GLN A 43 -26.79 -25.64 3.42
N ALA A 44 -27.43 -25.86 4.58
CA ALA A 44 -26.91 -25.38 5.86
C ALA A 44 -25.53 -25.98 6.19
N ALA A 45 -25.34 -27.28 5.95
CA ALA A 45 -24.04 -27.92 6.12
C ALA A 45 -22.96 -27.31 5.23
N LYS A 46 -23.30 -27.02 3.96
CA LYS A 46 -22.40 -26.31 3.04
C LYS A 46 -22.05 -24.92 3.55
N SER A 47 -23.04 -24.11 3.94
CA SER A 47 -22.81 -22.75 4.45
C SER A 47 -21.94 -22.75 5.72
N TYR A 48 -22.10 -23.73 6.61
CA TYR A 48 -21.21 -23.88 7.77
C TYR A 48 -19.77 -24.19 7.34
N GLY A 49 -19.60 -25.12 6.39
CA GLY A 49 -18.29 -25.44 5.83
C GLY A 49 -17.61 -24.24 5.14
N ASP A 50 -18.38 -23.48 4.35
CA ASP A 50 -17.92 -22.27 3.65
C ASP A 50 -17.49 -21.18 4.64
N LEU A 51 -18.27 -20.97 5.73
CA LEU A 51 -17.91 -20.07 6.83
C LEU A 51 -16.59 -20.48 7.47
N PHE A 52 -16.49 -21.75 7.90
CA PHE A 52 -15.30 -22.26 8.57
C PHE A 52 -14.05 -22.15 7.68
N CYS A 53 -14.18 -22.48 6.40
CA CYS A 53 -13.09 -22.35 5.43
C CYS A 53 -12.67 -20.89 5.23
N THR A 54 -13.62 -19.95 5.21
CA THR A 54 -13.33 -18.52 5.06
C THR A 54 -12.53 -18.00 6.24
N LEU A 55 -12.98 -18.28 7.48
CA LEU A 55 -12.28 -17.87 8.70
C LEU A 55 -10.90 -18.52 8.82
N THR A 56 -10.79 -19.81 8.48
CA THR A 56 -9.52 -20.55 8.53
C THR A 56 -8.50 -20.01 7.52
N LYS A 57 -8.94 -19.65 6.30
CA LYS A 57 -8.07 -19.02 5.29
C LYS A 57 -7.59 -17.65 5.74
N ALA A 58 -8.45 -16.88 6.40
CA ALA A 58 -8.07 -15.60 6.99
C ALA A 58 -7.15 -15.75 8.22
N GLY A 59 -7.19 -16.92 8.89
CA GLY A 59 -6.44 -17.15 10.13
C GLY A 59 -6.94 -16.27 11.29
N MET A 60 -8.24 -15.97 11.32
CA MET A 60 -8.86 -15.02 12.25
C MET A 60 -10.08 -15.65 12.96
N SER A 61 -10.43 -15.09 14.12
CA SER A 61 -11.76 -15.31 14.71
C SER A 61 -12.83 -14.62 13.86
N LEU A 62 -14.10 -15.01 14.05
CA LEU A 62 -15.22 -14.33 13.37
C LEU A 62 -15.25 -12.83 13.70
N SER A 63 -15.06 -12.52 14.96
CA SER A 63 -14.99 -11.17 15.50
C SER A 63 -13.89 -10.33 14.86
N ASP A 64 -12.66 -10.86 14.80
CA ASP A 64 -11.54 -10.14 14.19
C ASP A 64 -11.73 -9.97 12.68
N TYR A 65 -12.27 -11.00 12.02
CA TYR A 65 -12.56 -10.96 10.59
C TYR A 65 -13.56 -9.85 10.24
N LEU A 66 -14.71 -9.79 10.92
CA LEU A 66 -15.74 -8.79 10.65
C LEU A 66 -15.27 -7.37 10.97
N TYR A 67 -14.43 -7.22 11.98
CA TYR A 67 -13.87 -5.91 12.32
C TYR A 67 -12.95 -5.40 11.23
N GLU A 68 -12.08 -6.25 10.67
CA GLU A 68 -11.28 -5.87 9.51
C GLU A 68 -12.16 -5.48 8.31
N GLN A 69 -13.26 -6.21 8.06
CA GLN A 69 -14.20 -5.83 7.00
C GLN A 69 -14.83 -4.45 7.24
N VAL A 70 -15.14 -4.10 8.48
CA VAL A 70 -15.71 -2.79 8.84
C VAL A 70 -14.68 -1.67 8.73
N VAL A 71 -13.50 -1.87 9.31
CA VAL A 71 -12.44 -0.86 9.39
C VAL A 71 -11.93 -0.50 7.99
N TYR A 72 -11.88 -1.49 7.11
CA TYR A 72 -11.36 -1.35 5.76
C TYR A 72 -12.44 -1.26 4.69
N ASP A 73 -13.70 -1.03 5.05
CA ASP A 73 -14.77 -0.84 4.07
C ASP A 73 -14.62 0.50 3.35
N ASP A 74 -14.86 0.46 2.04
CA ASP A 74 -14.87 1.66 1.20
C ASP A 74 -16.31 2.14 0.98
N ASN A 75 -16.82 2.94 1.92
CA ASN A 75 -18.17 3.49 1.89
C ASN A 75 -18.17 5.01 2.13
N LEU A 76 -19.35 5.64 2.00
CA LEU A 76 -19.46 7.09 2.16
C LEU A 76 -19.08 7.56 3.57
N TYR A 77 -19.41 6.79 4.62
CA TYR A 77 -19.07 7.12 6.00
C TYR A 77 -17.56 7.13 6.21
N THR A 78 -16.85 6.07 5.82
CA THR A 78 -15.39 5.96 5.98
C THR A 78 -14.64 7.01 5.15
N ARG A 79 -15.10 7.30 3.93
CA ARG A 79 -14.57 8.40 3.09
C ARG A 79 -14.71 9.78 3.72
N LEU A 80 -15.88 10.10 4.28
CA LEU A 80 -16.12 11.38 4.95
C LEU A 80 -15.28 11.51 6.23
N CYS A 81 -15.18 10.42 7.00
CA CYS A 81 -14.35 10.35 8.20
C CYS A 81 -12.87 10.61 7.87
N ALA A 82 -12.32 9.88 6.89
CA ALA A 82 -10.95 10.05 6.45
C ALA A 82 -10.69 11.48 5.95
N GLY A 83 -11.64 12.06 5.19
CA GLY A 83 -11.56 13.42 4.69
C GLY A 83 -11.68 14.51 5.75
N ASN A 84 -11.85 14.16 7.02
CA ASN A 84 -12.22 15.07 8.11
C ASN A 84 -13.39 15.99 7.75
N LYS A 85 -14.34 15.47 6.96
CA LYS A 85 -15.54 16.19 6.52
C LYS A 85 -16.66 16.03 7.56
N PRO A 86 -17.61 16.99 7.63
CA PRO A 86 -18.78 16.81 8.48
C PRO A 86 -19.59 15.60 8.02
N VAL A 87 -19.84 14.67 8.94
CA VAL A 87 -20.71 13.51 8.70
C VAL A 87 -22.14 13.90 9.05
N PRO A 88 -23.11 13.78 8.11
CA PRO A 88 -24.52 14.03 8.43
C PRO A 88 -25.02 13.12 9.55
N GLU A 89 -25.83 13.65 10.46
CA GLU A 89 -26.35 12.89 11.62
C GLU A 89 -27.10 11.61 11.19
N ALA A 90 -27.88 11.68 10.11
CA ALA A 90 -28.58 10.53 9.55
C ALA A 90 -27.61 9.42 9.08
N LEU A 91 -26.45 9.79 8.53
CA LEU A 91 -25.43 8.83 8.09
C LEU A 91 -24.70 8.21 9.28
N LEU A 92 -24.42 9.00 10.33
CA LEU A 92 -23.85 8.47 11.58
C LEU A 92 -24.82 7.49 12.26
N ALA A 93 -26.11 7.84 12.34
CA ALA A 93 -27.13 6.95 12.89
C ALA A 93 -27.24 5.65 12.08
N ALA A 94 -27.18 5.72 10.75
CA ALA A 94 -27.16 4.57 9.87
C ALA A 94 -25.91 3.69 10.08
N ALA A 95 -24.72 4.30 10.21
CA ALA A 95 -23.49 3.57 10.51
C ALA A 95 -23.57 2.86 11.87
N ARG A 96 -24.08 3.53 12.90
CA ARG A 96 -24.28 2.93 14.24
C ARG A 96 -25.23 1.74 14.23
N HIS A 97 -26.34 1.85 13.51
CA HIS A 97 -27.30 0.77 13.33
C HIS A 97 -26.62 -0.46 12.70
N ASP A 98 -25.92 -0.24 11.59
CA ASP A 98 -25.20 -1.30 10.87
C ASP A 98 -24.11 -1.94 11.75
N LEU A 99 -23.32 -1.13 12.47
CA LEU A 99 -22.28 -1.61 13.37
C LEU A 99 -22.85 -2.44 14.52
N SER A 100 -23.99 -2.05 15.09
CA SER A 100 -24.69 -2.85 16.12
C SER A 100 -25.13 -4.21 15.59
N ALA A 101 -25.64 -4.27 14.35
CA ALA A 101 -26.03 -5.52 13.70
C ALA A 101 -24.81 -6.42 13.43
N ILE A 102 -23.71 -5.85 12.95
CA ILE A 102 -22.43 -6.56 12.74
C ILE A 102 -21.85 -7.03 14.07
N GLY A 103 -21.90 -6.22 15.12
CA GLY A 103 -21.43 -6.58 16.45
C GLY A 103 -22.20 -7.78 17.02
N SER A 104 -23.51 -7.82 16.83
CA SER A 104 -24.33 -9.00 17.18
C SER A 104 -23.90 -10.26 16.42
N LEU A 105 -23.42 -10.12 15.19
CA LEU A 105 -22.90 -11.21 14.37
C LEU A 105 -21.49 -11.65 14.83
N ALA A 106 -20.64 -10.70 15.20
CA ALA A 106 -19.26 -10.95 15.64
C ALA A 106 -19.19 -11.92 16.81
N TYR A 107 -20.08 -11.75 17.80
CA TYR A 107 -20.15 -12.60 18.98
C TYR A 107 -20.89 -13.93 18.78
N LEU A 108 -21.36 -14.23 17.57
CA LEU A 108 -22.11 -15.45 17.29
C LEU A 108 -21.18 -16.68 17.24
N GLY A 109 -21.01 -17.32 18.40
CA GLY A 109 -20.14 -18.47 18.55
C GLY A 109 -20.68 -19.73 17.87
N ALA A 110 -19.77 -20.66 17.54
CA ALA A 110 -20.09 -21.93 16.90
C ALA A 110 -21.16 -22.73 17.67
N GLN A 111 -21.14 -22.69 19.01
CA GLN A 111 -22.10 -23.39 19.85
C GLN A 111 -23.52 -22.81 19.77
N GLU A 112 -23.66 -21.49 19.63
CA GLU A 112 -24.96 -20.85 19.44
C GLU A 112 -25.55 -21.22 18.08
N LEU A 113 -24.73 -21.20 17.01
CA LEU A 113 -25.13 -21.68 15.68
C LEU A 113 -25.51 -23.16 15.68
N LYS A 114 -24.71 -24.04 16.29
CA LYS A 114 -25.04 -25.47 16.40
C LYS A 114 -26.37 -25.68 17.12
N SER A 115 -26.62 -24.93 18.18
CA SER A 115 -27.90 -24.99 18.92
C SER A 115 -29.09 -24.56 18.05
N HIS A 116 -28.91 -23.50 17.25
CA HIS A 116 -29.91 -23.09 16.25
C HIS A 116 -30.15 -24.18 15.19
N LEU A 117 -29.09 -24.76 14.64
CA LEU A 117 -29.18 -25.82 13.63
C LEU A 117 -29.82 -27.10 14.17
N ARG A 118 -29.54 -27.50 15.42
CA ARG A 118 -30.25 -28.61 16.08
C ARG A 118 -31.75 -28.38 16.16
N THR A 119 -32.17 -27.13 16.41
CA THR A 119 -33.59 -26.77 16.47
C THR A 119 -34.24 -26.85 15.09
N CYS A 120 -33.52 -26.45 14.03
CA CYS A 120 -34.01 -26.52 12.65
C CYS A 120 -34.01 -27.94 12.08
N TYR A 121 -33.04 -28.77 12.48
CA TYR A 121 -32.82 -30.12 11.97
C TYR A 121 -32.67 -31.17 13.09
N PRO A 122 -33.73 -31.47 13.85
CA PRO A 122 -33.64 -32.36 15.02
C PRO A 122 -33.13 -33.77 14.72
N THR A 123 -33.36 -34.27 13.51
CA THR A 123 -32.93 -35.61 13.07
C THR A 123 -31.43 -35.71 12.78
N LEU A 124 -30.71 -34.59 12.71
CA LEU A 124 -29.30 -34.50 12.35
C LEU A 124 -28.42 -33.99 13.51
N GLY A 125 -28.90 -34.08 14.75
CA GLY A 125 -28.19 -33.59 15.94
C GLY A 125 -26.73 -34.05 16.00
N ASP A 126 -26.46 -35.35 15.92
CA ASP A 126 -25.10 -35.90 15.98
C ASP A 126 -24.17 -35.32 14.90
N ALA A 127 -24.70 -35.07 13.70
CA ALA A 127 -23.94 -34.49 12.59
C ALA A 127 -23.65 -32.99 12.80
N VAL A 128 -24.61 -32.25 13.38
CA VAL A 128 -24.42 -30.85 13.78
C VAL A 128 -23.38 -30.74 14.90
N ASP A 129 -23.36 -31.70 15.81
CA ASP A 129 -22.44 -31.72 16.96
C ASP A 129 -20.99 -31.91 16.52
N ALA A 130 -20.80 -32.78 15.52
CA ALA A 130 -19.52 -33.08 14.90
C ALA A 130 -18.93 -31.93 14.07
N LEU A 131 -19.68 -30.86 13.80
CA LEU A 131 -19.15 -29.70 13.09
C LEU A 131 -17.99 -29.06 13.88
N PRO A 132 -16.94 -28.54 13.21
CA PRO A 132 -15.79 -27.95 13.90
C PRO A 132 -16.17 -26.66 14.63
N GLU A 133 -15.44 -26.32 15.68
CA GLU A 133 -15.61 -25.04 16.40
C GLU A 133 -14.71 -23.94 15.82
N TYR A 134 -15.26 -22.75 15.69
CA TYR A 134 -14.51 -21.53 15.38
C TYR A 134 -14.60 -20.55 16.56
N SER A 135 -13.62 -19.67 16.69
CA SER A 135 -13.57 -18.65 17.75
C SER A 135 -14.31 -17.37 17.36
N CYS A 136 -14.94 -16.73 18.33
CA CYS A 136 -15.44 -15.35 18.28
C CYS A 136 -14.73 -14.45 19.31
N GLU A 137 -13.57 -14.87 19.82
CA GLU A 137 -12.75 -14.05 20.71
C GLU A 137 -12.14 -12.88 19.93
N HIS A 138 -12.07 -11.72 20.58
CA HIS A 138 -11.40 -10.55 20.04
C HIS A 138 -9.96 -10.53 20.52
N ALA A 139 -9.00 -10.52 19.59
CA ALA A 139 -7.59 -10.42 19.92
C ALA A 139 -6.95 -9.14 19.35
N ARG A 140 -7.54 -8.52 18.32
CA ARG A 140 -6.88 -7.48 17.51
C ARG A 140 -7.25 -6.04 17.85
N PHE A 141 -8.26 -5.79 18.68
CA PHE A 141 -8.71 -4.44 19.04
C PHE A 141 -9.46 -4.44 20.38
N THR A 142 -9.40 -3.30 21.08
CA THR A 142 -10.08 -3.10 22.36
C THR A 142 -11.33 -2.27 22.11
N LEU A 143 -12.48 -2.93 21.94
CA LEU A 143 -13.77 -2.23 21.91
C LEU A 143 -14.09 -1.70 23.31
N HIS A 144 -14.67 -0.50 23.41
CA HIS A 144 -15.31 -0.07 24.65
C HIS A 144 -16.50 -0.99 24.93
N GLU A 145 -16.32 -1.92 25.88
CA GLU A 145 -17.36 -2.83 26.41
C GLU A 145 -18.06 -3.74 25.37
N GLY A 146 -17.52 -3.88 24.15
CA GLY A 146 -18.11 -4.69 23.09
C GLY A 146 -19.27 -4.01 22.35
N ASP A 147 -19.49 -2.71 22.55
CA ASP A 147 -20.50 -1.93 21.82
C ASP A 147 -19.95 -1.38 20.50
N TRP A 148 -20.20 -2.12 19.43
CA TRP A 148 -19.78 -1.72 18.07
C TRP A 148 -20.43 -0.40 17.60
N ALA A 149 -21.59 -0.01 18.11
CA ALA A 149 -22.20 1.26 17.73
C ALA A 149 -21.45 2.47 18.33
N ALA A 150 -20.93 2.31 19.56
CA ALA A 150 -20.10 3.32 20.21
C ALA A 150 -18.75 3.52 19.50
N GLU A 151 -18.28 2.51 18.76
CA GLU A 151 -17.04 2.57 17.98
C GLU A 151 -17.14 3.39 16.71
N ALA A 152 -18.33 3.86 16.31
CA ALA A 152 -18.47 4.72 15.15
C ALA A 152 -17.53 5.95 15.23
N GLU A 153 -17.41 6.56 16.42
CA GLU A 153 -16.47 7.64 16.68
C GLU A 153 -15.00 7.21 16.64
N ALA A 154 -14.65 6.08 17.25
CA ALA A 154 -13.28 5.57 17.23
C ALA A 154 -12.85 5.23 15.79
N LEU A 155 -13.75 4.63 15.00
CA LEU A 155 -13.53 4.36 13.58
C LEU A 155 -13.34 5.66 12.79
N ARG A 156 -14.04 6.73 13.17
CA ARG A 156 -13.82 8.04 12.53
C ARG A 156 -12.41 8.56 12.77
N GLU A 157 -11.89 8.42 13.99
CA GLU A 157 -10.51 8.79 14.31
C GLU A 157 -9.51 7.91 13.58
N PHE A 158 -9.74 6.59 13.58
CA PHE A 158 -8.93 5.65 12.82
C PHE A 158 -8.88 6.03 11.33
N CYS A 159 -10.03 6.27 10.70
CA CYS A 159 -10.08 6.62 9.28
C CYS A 159 -9.40 7.94 8.96
N ARG A 160 -9.50 8.93 9.86
CA ARG A 160 -8.80 10.22 9.73
C ARG A 160 -7.28 10.02 9.67
N ASP A 161 -6.76 9.13 10.50
CA ASP A 161 -5.33 8.96 10.68
C ASP A 161 -4.73 7.94 9.69
N ASN A 162 -5.53 6.94 9.25
CA ASN A 162 -5.06 5.81 8.44
C ASN A 162 -5.67 5.73 7.02
N GLY A 163 -6.71 6.51 6.73
CA GLY A 163 -7.45 6.45 5.46
C GLY A 163 -8.63 5.50 5.49
N TYR A 164 -9.04 5.02 4.32
CA TYR A 164 -10.20 4.12 4.17
C TYR A 164 -9.93 3.08 3.08
N GLY A 165 -10.73 2.02 3.07
CA GLY A 165 -10.64 1.02 2.01
C GLY A 165 -9.27 0.33 1.96
N LYS A 166 -8.88 -0.08 0.74
CA LYS A 166 -7.56 -0.62 0.44
C LYS A 166 -6.39 0.27 0.87
N PHE A 167 -6.59 1.60 0.94
CA PHE A 167 -5.56 2.54 1.37
C PHE A 167 -5.32 2.54 2.89
N ALA A 168 -6.24 2.02 3.69
CA ALA A 168 -6.00 1.82 5.12
C ALA A 168 -5.23 0.52 5.39
N CYS A 169 -5.42 -0.53 4.57
CA CYS A 169 -4.74 -1.82 4.75
C CYS A 169 -3.32 -1.83 4.17
N HIS A 170 -3.10 -1.12 3.06
CA HIS A 170 -1.88 -1.21 2.28
C HIS A 170 -1.32 0.17 1.99
N HIS A 171 0.01 0.28 1.92
CA HIS A 171 0.68 1.53 1.54
C HIS A 171 1.39 1.51 0.20
N VAL A 172 1.48 0.36 -0.47
CA VAL A 172 2.10 0.25 -1.81
C VAL A 172 1.10 -0.31 -2.82
N PHE A 173 0.98 0.36 -3.95
CA PHE A 173 0.02 0.03 -5.00
C PHE A 173 0.66 0.03 -6.39
N VAL A 174 0.03 -0.70 -7.31
CA VAL A 174 0.30 -0.67 -8.75
C VAL A 174 -1.02 -0.44 -9.50
N PRO A 175 -1.05 0.38 -10.56
CA PRO A 175 -2.21 0.45 -11.43
C PRO A 175 -2.31 -0.82 -12.29
N ASP A 176 -3.53 -1.33 -12.47
CA ASP A 176 -3.86 -2.32 -13.50
C ASP A 176 -4.08 -1.65 -14.88
N GLU A 177 -4.54 -2.41 -15.87
CA GLU A 177 -4.78 -1.91 -17.23
C GLU A 177 -5.94 -0.90 -17.31
N ASP A 178 -6.88 -0.96 -16.37
CA ASP A 178 -8.05 -0.09 -16.25
C ASP A 178 -7.82 1.07 -15.26
N ALA A 179 -6.55 1.32 -14.91
CA ALA A 179 -6.12 2.31 -13.92
C ALA A 179 -6.62 2.08 -12.48
N ASN A 180 -7.17 0.92 -12.14
CA ASN A 180 -7.49 0.60 -10.75
C ASN A 180 -6.21 0.29 -9.97
N LEU A 181 -6.12 0.84 -8.77
CA LEU A 181 -4.97 0.60 -7.90
C LEU A 181 -5.12 -0.73 -7.16
N ALA A 182 -4.29 -1.71 -7.48
CA ALA A 182 -4.18 -2.97 -6.76
C ALA A 182 -3.07 -2.87 -5.69
N PRO A 183 -3.30 -3.37 -4.47
CA PRO A 183 -2.25 -3.43 -3.46
C PRO A 183 -1.14 -4.39 -3.90
N LEU A 184 0.11 -4.04 -3.59
CA LEU A 184 1.26 -4.89 -3.85
C LEU A 184 1.59 -5.71 -2.59
N GLU A 185 1.40 -7.03 -2.65
CA GLU A 185 1.58 -7.93 -1.49
C GLU A 185 3.04 -8.00 -1.00
N SER A 186 4.01 -7.87 -1.90
CA SER A 186 5.43 -7.92 -1.58
C SER A 186 6.18 -6.75 -2.20
N TYR A 187 6.80 -5.94 -1.36
CA TYR A 187 7.62 -4.80 -1.74
C TYR A 187 8.93 -4.80 -0.94
N ASP A 188 9.87 -3.97 -1.38
CA ASP A 188 11.19 -3.84 -0.76
C ASP A 188 11.05 -3.23 0.66
N PRO A 189 11.42 -3.94 1.74
CA PRO A 189 11.23 -3.48 3.11
C PRO A 189 12.28 -2.46 3.56
N VAL A 190 13.11 -1.96 2.65
CA VAL A 190 14.16 -0.97 2.93
C VAL A 190 13.64 0.20 3.77
N THR A 191 14.39 0.55 4.80
CA THR A 191 14.12 1.66 5.72
C THR A 191 15.14 2.78 5.53
N LEU A 192 14.91 3.94 6.15
CA LEU A 192 15.87 5.04 6.09
C LEU A 192 17.18 4.69 6.81
N GLU A 193 17.10 3.87 7.86
CA GLU A 193 18.24 3.39 8.63
C GLU A 193 19.14 2.48 7.81
N ASP A 194 18.60 1.77 6.82
CA ASP A 194 19.36 0.91 5.90
C ASP A 194 20.18 1.70 4.88
N LEU A 195 19.87 2.98 4.67
CA LEU A 195 20.57 3.82 3.72
C LEU A 195 21.81 4.45 4.39
N ILE A 196 22.98 4.18 3.81
CA ILE A 196 24.26 4.75 4.25
C ILE A 196 24.79 5.65 3.13
N GLY A 197 25.24 6.86 3.48
CA GLY A 197 25.67 7.88 2.54
C GLY A 197 24.52 8.64 1.87
N TYR A 198 24.86 9.63 1.03
CA TYR A 198 23.91 10.48 0.31
C TYR A 198 22.91 11.21 1.23
N GLU A 199 23.35 11.61 2.42
CA GLU A 199 22.51 12.19 3.48
C GLU A 199 21.80 13.45 3.00
N GLN A 200 22.47 14.28 2.18
CA GLN A 200 21.86 15.49 1.61
C GLN A 200 20.69 15.16 0.68
N GLN A 201 20.87 14.17 -0.21
CA GLN A 201 19.84 13.73 -1.14
C GLN A 201 18.67 13.10 -0.38
N ILE A 202 18.96 12.20 0.58
CA ILE A 202 17.96 11.54 1.41
C ILE A 202 17.15 12.58 2.21
N ASN A 203 17.82 13.55 2.83
CA ASN A 203 17.17 14.62 3.59
C ASN A 203 16.29 15.49 2.70
N THR A 204 16.72 15.80 1.47
CA THR A 204 15.89 16.58 0.54
C THR A 204 14.60 15.84 0.16
N VAL A 205 14.66 14.55 -0.15
CA VAL A 205 13.47 13.73 -0.43
C VAL A 205 12.55 13.67 0.79
N LYS A 206 13.14 13.47 1.97
CA LYS A 206 12.44 13.42 3.26
C LYS A 206 11.72 14.74 3.57
N GLU A 207 12.39 15.87 3.47
CA GLU A 207 11.81 17.19 3.74
C GLU A 207 10.67 17.52 2.79
N ASN A 208 10.85 17.23 1.49
CA ASN A 208 9.79 17.42 0.50
C ASN A 208 8.57 16.52 0.79
N THR A 209 8.80 15.27 1.21
CA THR A 209 7.72 14.35 1.58
C THR A 209 7.00 14.80 2.85
N LEU A 210 7.73 15.30 3.84
CA LEU A 210 7.14 15.88 5.05
C LEU A 210 6.31 17.13 4.75
N ALA A 211 6.73 17.95 3.79
CA ALA A 211 5.94 19.10 3.32
C ALA A 211 4.62 18.65 2.67
N LEU A 212 4.66 17.61 1.84
CA LEU A 212 3.46 17.00 1.26
C LEU A 212 2.51 16.47 2.34
N LEU A 213 3.03 15.73 3.32
CA LEU A 213 2.27 15.20 4.46
C LEU A 213 1.64 16.31 5.31
N ALA A 214 2.35 17.42 5.51
CA ALA A 214 1.83 18.59 6.21
C ALA A 214 0.81 19.41 5.39
N GLY A 215 0.49 19.00 4.16
CA GLY A 215 -0.43 19.71 3.28
C GLY A 215 0.11 21.06 2.77
N LYS A 216 1.43 21.30 2.90
CA LYS A 216 2.10 22.51 2.41
C LYS A 216 2.42 22.45 0.90
N GLY A 217 2.00 21.37 0.24
CA GLY A 217 2.42 21.00 -1.11
C GLY A 217 3.75 20.23 -1.10
N GLY A 218 4.02 19.53 -2.19
CA GLY A 218 5.29 18.88 -2.45
C GLY A 218 5.72 19.11 -3.89
N ALA A 219 7.02 19.12 -4.12
CA ALA A 219 7.63 19.24 -5.44
C ALA A 219 7.79 17.87 -6.10
N ASN A 220 7.67 17.82 -7.43
CA ASN A 220 8.10 16.66 -8.21
C ASN A 220 9.63 16.56 -8.16
N ILE A 221 10.16 15.35 -7.93
CA ILE A 221 11.60 15.09 -7.78
C ILE A 221 12.12 14.18 -8.89
N LEU A 222 13.22 14.56 -9.52
CA LEU A 222 14.02 13.69 -10.38
C LEU A 222 15.32 13.28 -9.68
N LEU A 223 15.48 11.99 -9.41
CA LEU A 223 16.71 11.41 -8.88
C LEU A 223 17.51 10.84 -10.07
N TYR A 224 18.64 11.44 -10.41
CA TYR A 224 19.47 11.00 -11.54
C TYR A 224 20.88 10.64 -11.12
N GLY A 225 21.49 9.71 -11.85
CA GLY A 225 22.91 9.38 -11.68
C GLY A 225 23.22 7.89 -11.80
N ASP A 226 24.36 7.47 -11.26
CA ASP A 226 24.92 6.15 -11.54
C ASP A 226 24.06 4.99 -11.04
N LYS A 227 24.14 3.83 -11.71
CA LYS A 227 23.44 2.63 -11.28
C LYS A 227 24.02 2.10 -9.97
N GLY A 228 23.14 1.70 -9.03
CA GLY A 228 23.54 1.08 -7.77
C GLY A 228 23.84 2.05 -6.61
N THR A 229 23.57 3.34 -6.80
CA THR A 229 23.74 4.42 -5.80
C THR A 229 22.58 4.58 -4.82
N GLY A 230 21.49 3.83 -4.97
CA GLY A 230 20.37 3.85 -4.01
C GLY A 230 19.24 4.83 -4.32
N LYS A 231 19.15 5.37 -5.54
CA LYS A 231 18.03 6.27 -5.97
C LYS A 231 16.64 5.70 -5.67
N SER A 232 16.36 4.50 -6.18
CA SER A 232 15.06 3.84 -5.99
C SER A 232 14.83 3.43 -4.54
N SER A 233 15.89 2.96 -3.87
CA SER A 233 15.86 2.61 -2.44
C SER A 233 15.54 3.83 -1.56
N THR A 234 16.02 5.02 -1.93
CA THR A 234 15.72 6.26 -1.20
C THR A 234 14.22 6.55 -1.19
N VAL A 235 13.56 6.51 -2.36
CA VAL A 235 12.12 6.76 -2.44
C VAL A 235 11.31 5.71 -1.71
N LYS A 236 11.68 4.42 -1.85
CA LYS A 236 11.00 3.31 -1.15
C LYS A 236 11.17 3.40 0.37
N ALA A 237 12.37 3.73 0.84
CA ALA A 237 12.65 3.91 2.26
C ALA A 237 11.84 5.05 2.88
N VAL A 238 11.77 6.19 2.18
CA VAL A 238 10.93 7.32 2.59
C VAL A 238 9.45 6.93 2.62
N ALA A 239 8.97 6.21 1.60
CA ALA A 239 7.61 5.73 1.55
C ALA A 239 7.27 4.78 2.71
N ASN A 240 8.15 3.82 3.00
CA ASN A 240 7.99 2.87 4.10
C ASN A 240 8.02 3.57 5.46
N SER A 241 8.94 4.52 5.65
CA SER A 241 9.14 5.21 6.94
C SER A 241 8.01 6.16 7.32
N TYR A 242 7.14 6.52 6.37
CA TYR A 242 6.00 7.41 6.60
C TYR A 242 4.66 6.77 6.21
N ALA A 243 4.62 5.45 6.02
CA ALA A 243 3.39 4.72 5.71
C ALA A 243 2.35 4.89 6.84
N ASP A 244 2.80 4.88 8.08
CA ASP A 244 2.03 5.13 9.31
C ASP A 244 1.49 6.57 9.41
N ARG A 245 2.02 7.51 8.62
CA ARG A 245 1.58 8.91 8.56
C ARG A 245 0.66 9.22 7.39
N GLY A 246 0.08 8.20 6.76
CA GLY A 246 -0.84 8.35 5.64
C GLY A 246 -0.16 8.55 4.27
N LEU A 247 1.14 8.25 4.15
CA LEU A 247 1.84 8.24 2.86
C LEU A 247 1.59 6.93 2.13
N ARG A 248 1.32 7.00 0.82
CA ARG A 248 1.08 5.86 -0.06
C ARG A 248 1.98 5.95 -1.28
N LEU A 249 2.56 4.83 -1.67
CA LEU A 249 3.44 4.70 -2.83
C LEU A 249 2.68 4.02 -3.97
N ILE A 250 2.65 4.66 -5.13
CA ILE A 250 2.07 4.08 -6.35
C ILE A 250 3.20 3.88 -7.34
N LEU A 251 3.52 2.61 -7.61
CA LEU A 251 4.57 2.22 -8.54
C LEU A 251 4.00 2.23 -9.95
N VAL A 252 4.53 3.09 -10.82
CA VAL A 252 4.06 3.24 -12.20
C VAL A 252 5.17 2.88 -13.15
N LYS A 253 4.88 1.97 -14.09
CA LYS A 253 5.80 1.63 -15.19
C LYS A 253 5.69 2.68 -16.29
N LYS A 254 6.74 2.81 -17.10
CA LYS A 254 6.72 3.70 -18.29
C LYS A 254 5.47 3.50 -19.16
N SER A 255 5.09 2.25 -19.44
CA SER A 255 3.92 1.90 -20.27
C SER A 255 2.58 2.30 -19.64
N GLN A 256 2.56 2.62 -18.35
CA GLN A 256 1.37 2.98 -17.59
C GLN A 256 1.25 4.49 -17.36
N ILE A 257 2.18 5.29 -17.90
CA ILE A 257 2.14 6.76 -17.77
C ILE A 257 0.83 7.34 -18.33
N LEU A 258 0.29 6.75 -19.41
CA LEU A 258 -0.99 7.17 -20.00
C LEU A 258 -2.20 6.95 -19.07
N LEU A 259 -2.06 6.12 -18.03
CA LEU A 259 -3.11 5.87 -17.03
C LEU A 259 -3.13 6.92 -15.91
N LEU A 260 -2.05 7.70 -15.77
CA LEU A 260 -1.91 8.66 -14.68
C LEU A 260 -3.09 9.64 -14.55
N PRO A 261 -3.68 10.19 -15.63
CA PRO A 261 -4.90 11.00 -15.54
C PRO A 261 -6.05 10.34 -14.76
N GLN A 262 -6.30 9.06 -15.02
CA GLN A 262 -7.37 8.31 -14.37
C GLN A 262 -7.00 7.96 -12.93
N VAL A 263 -5.74 7.58 -12.69
CA VAL A 263 -5.20 7.37 -11.34
C VAL A 263 -5.38 8.63 -10.51
N PHE A 264 -4.94 9.79 -11.01
CA PHE A 264 -5.06 11.08 -10.33
C PHE A 264 -6.50 11.44 -10.01
N SER A 265 -7.44 11.20 -10.93
CA SER A 265 -8.87 11.43 -10.69
C SER A 265 -9.41 10.60 -9.52
N GLN A 266 -8.95 9.35 -9.34
CA GLN A 266 -9.32 8.50 -8.20
C GLN A 266 -8.71 9.02 -6.89
N LEU A 267 -7.49 9.55 -6.93
CA LEU A 267 -6.77 10.04 -5.75
C LEU A 267 -7.25 11.40 -5.27
N ALA A 268 -7.83 12.24 -6.14
CA ALA A 268 -8.15 13.63 -5.85
C ALA A 268 -9.05 13.83 -4.62
N GLN A 269 -9.96 12.88 -4.35
CA GLN A 269 -10.88 12.94 -3.21
C GLN A 269 -10.33 12.25 -1.96
N ASN A 270 -9.19 11.57 -2.06
CA ASN A 270 -8.58 10.84 -0.97
C ASN A 270 -7.71 11.77 -0.10
N PRO A 271 -7.92 11.81 1.23
CA PRO A 271 -7.14 12.66 2.14
C PRO A 271 -5.67 12.25 2.28
N MET A 272 -5.35 10.98 2.00
CA MET A 272 -4.00 10.44 2.08
C MET A 272 -3.07 11.13 1.07
N LYS A 273 -1.76 10.98 1.27
CA LYS A 273 -0.74 11.57 0.40
C LYS A 273 -0.08 10.50 -0.46
N PHE A 274 0.19 10.82 -1.71
CA PHE A 274 0.64 9.86 -2.70
C PHE A 274 1.97 10.27 -3.32
N ILE A 275 2.92 9.33 -3.36
CA ILE A 275 4.08 9.40 -4.24
C ILE A 275 3.80 8.50 -5.44
N ILE A 276 3.69 9.11 -6.62
CA ILE A 276 3.72 8.40 -7.90
C ILE A 276 5.19 8.16 -8.25
N PHE A 277 5.62 6.91 -8.19
CA PHE A 277 7.01 6.55 -8.39
C PHE A 277 7.25 5.90 -9.75
N LEU A 278 8.05 6.57 -10.57
CA LEU A 278 8.51 6.10 -11.88
C LEU A 278 9.96 5.62 -11.76
N ASP A 279 10.15 4.30 -11.64
CA ASP A 279 11.49 3.73 -11.47
C ASP A 279 12.19 3.51 -12.82
N ASP A 280 13.49 3.83 -12.89
CA ASP A 280 14.36 3.73 -14.07
C ASP A 280 13.75 4.34 -15.34
N LEU A 281 13.20 5.54 -15.21
CA LEU A 281 12.61 6.30 -16.28
C LEU A 281 13.67 6.63 -17.35
N SER A 282 13.49 6.01 -18.51
CA SER A 282 14.25 6.31 -19.72
C SER A 282 13.39 6.08 -20.96
N PHE A 283 13.53 6.96 -21.93
CA PHE A 283 12.81 6.95 -23.19
C PHE A 283 13.77 6.57 -24.32
N SER A 284 13.33 5.72 -25.24
CA SER A 284 14.06 5.48 -26.49
C SER A 284 13.91 6.67 -27.41
N ASP A 285 12.68 7.19 -27.52
CA ASP A 285 12.24 8.26 -28.41
C ASP A 285 11.17 9.12 -27.70
N ILE A 286 10.84 10.27 -28.28
CA ILE A 286 9.73 11.12 -27.84
C ILE A 286 8.42 10.44 -28.25
N ASP A 287 7.86 9.66 -27.34
CA ASP A 287 6.62 8.90 -27.53
C ASP A 287 5.44 9.54 -26.78
N ASP A 288 4.26 8.97 -26.92
CA ASP A 288 3.04 9.44 -26.24
C ASP A 288 3.21 9.45 -24.70
N SER A 289 4.01 8.53 -24.15
CA SER A 289 4.27 8.49 -22.71
C SER A 289 5.15 9.67 -22.27
N PHE A 290 6.14 10.07 -23.08
CA PHE A 290 6.95 11.25 -22.82
C PHE A 290 6.09 12.51 -22.82
N SER A 291 5.27 12.69 -23.87
CA SER A 291 4.38 13.83 -24.02
C SER A 291 3.34 13.92 -22.90
N ALA A 292 2.77 12.78 -22.50
CA ALA A 292 1.84 12.71 -21.38
C ALA A 292 2.50 13.08 -20.05
N LEU A 293 3.68 12.54 -19.76
CA LEU A 293 4.40 12.87 -18.52
C LEU A 293 4.77 14.37 -18.49
N LYS A 294 5.20 14.93 -19.62
CA LYS A 294 5.50 16.36 -19.75
C LYS A 294 4.28 17.22 -19.43
N SER A 295 3.14 16.92 -20.06
CA SER A 295 1.88 17.63 -19.82
C SER A 295 1.44 17.55 -18.36
N ILE A 296 1.60 16.40 -17.72
CA ILE A 296 1.27 16.20 -16.31
C ILE A 296 2.14 17.07 -15.40
N ILE A 297 3.46 17.10 -15.62
CA ILE A 297 4.37 17.89 -14.78
C ILE A 297 4.20 19.39 -15.04
N GLU A 298 3.90 19.79 -16.28
CA GLU A 298 3.61 21.18 -16.65
C GLU A 298 2.29 21.70 -16.07
N GLY A 299 1.46 20.81 -15.51
CA GLY A 299 0.17 21.16 -14.96
C GLY A 299 -0.83 21.49 -16.07
N GLY A 300 -0.97 20.61 -17.06
CA GLY A 300 -2.08 20.65 -18.03
C GLY A 300 -3.45 20.77 -17.36
N GLU A 301 -4.56 20.80 -18.10
CA GLU A 301 -5.93 21.13 -17.63
C GLU A 301 -6.45 20.37 -16.37
N GLN A 302 -5.70 19.40 -15.85
CA GLN A 302 -5.92 18.72 -14.59
C GLN A 302 -5.35 19.52 -13.41
N VAL A 303 -6.23 19.79 -12.45
CA VAL A 303 -5.92 20.39 -11.14
C VAL A 303 -4.63 19.79 -10.56
N ALA A 304 -3.62 20.64 -10.31
CA ALA A 304 -2.45 20.26 -9.53
C ALA A 304 -2.91 19.59 -8.24
N LEU A 305 -2.69 18.29 -8.12
CA LEU A 305 -3.19 17.52 -6.99
C LEU A 305 -2.39 17.88 -5.75
N SER A 306 -3.02 18.62 -4.83
CA SER A 306 -2.45 18.98 -3.53
C SER A 306 -2.07 17.77 -2.64
N ASN A 307 -2.44 16.56 -3.06
CA ASN A 307 -2.19 15.31 -2.33
C ASN A 307 -1.30 14.31 -3.07
N ALA A 308 -0.74 14.63 -4.24
CA ALA A 308 0.14 13.72 -4.98
C ALA A 308 1.38 14.42 -5.56
N VAL A 309 2.51 13.71 -5.58
CA VAL A 309 3.77 14.15 -6.22
C VAL A 309 4.36 13.04 -7.09
N ILE A 310 5.14 13.41 -8.10
CA ILE A 310 5.84 12.47 -8.96
C ILE A 310 7.33 12.44 -8.58
N TYR A 311 7.80 11.27 -8.17
CA TYR A 311 9.23 10.99 -7.99
C TYR A 311 9.68 10.04 -9.11
N ALA A 312 10.70 10.44 -9.85
CA ALA A 312 11.26 9.62 -10.92
C ALA A 312 12.73 9.31 -10.65
N THR A 313 13.18 8.10 -10.95
CA THR A 313 14.62 7.82 -11.03
C THR A 313 15.07 7.66 -12.46
N THR A 314 16.30 8.06 -12.77
CA THR A 314 16.90 7.75 -14.07
C THR A 314 18.39 7.45 -13.93
N ASN A 315 18.86 6.47 -14.70
CA ASN A 315 20.29 6.17 -14.79
C ASN A 315 21.03 7.04 -15.81
N ARG A 316 20.31 7.96 -16.48
CA ARG A 316 20.85 8.80 -17.54
C ARG A 316 20.74 10.27 -17.17
N ARG A 317 21.70 11.06 -17.64
CA ARG A 317 21.67 12.51 -17.45
C ARG A 317 20.50 13.17 -18.19
N HIS A 318 20.10 12.58 -19.32
CA HIS A 318 18.94 12.98 -20.11
C HIS A 318 17.94 11.81 -20.15
N LEU A 319 16.64 12.12 -20.06
CA LEU A 319 15.58 11.12 -20.04
C LEU A 319 15.45 10.36 -21.37
N VAL A 320 15.88 10.92 -22.50
CA VAL A 320 15.84 10.30 -23.83
C VAL A 320 17.20 9.71 -24.23
N ARG A 321 17.19 8.60 -24.98
CA ARG A 321 18.39 7.90 -25.46
C ARG A 321 19.06 8.65 -26.62
N GLU A 322 20.37 8.88 -26.49
CA GLU A 322 21.23 9.11 -27.65
C GLU A 322 21.47 7.77 -28.37
N THR A 323 20.99 7.61 -29.61
CA THR A 323 21.27 6.42 -30.41
C THR A 323 22.35 6.74 -31.45
N PHE A 324 23.34 5.87 -31.65
CA PHE A 324 24.38 6.10 -32.66
C PHE A 324 23.83 6.17 -34.10
N SER A 325 22.65 5.61 -34.36
CA SER A 325 21.94 5.72 -35.63
C SER A 325 21.31 7.11 -35.86
N SER A 326 20.96 7.84 -34.79
CA SER A 326 20.46 9.21 -34.93
C SER A 326 21.58 10.21 -35.25
N ARG A 327 22.85 9.82 -35.07
CA ARG A 327 24.03 10.59 -35.56
C ARG A 327 24.22 10.54 -37.08
N LEU A 328 23.45 9.73 -37.80
CA LEU A 328 23.48 9.60 -39.27
C LEU A 328 22.28 10.27 -39.96
N GLY A 329 21.36 10.87 -39.21
CA GLY A 329 20.24 11.68 -39.71
C GLY A 329 20.43 13.18 -39.44
N ASP A 330 19.59 14.02 -40.06
CA ASP A 330 19.67 15.50 -40.01
C ASP A 330 19.94 16.03 -38.59
N GLU A 331 21.04 16.78 -38.44
CA GLU A 331 21.51 17.34 -37.15
C GLU A 331 20.45 18.18 -36.42
N VAL A 332 19.50 18.76 -37.16
CA VAL A 332 18.40 19.59 -36.64
C VAL A 332 17.46 18.78 -35.75
N HIS A 333 17.02 17.60 -36.19
CA HIS A 333 16.10 16.74 -35.42
C HIS A 333 16.74 16.18 -34.15
N LEU A 334 18.07 16.05 -34.12
CA LEU A 334 18.82 15.60 -32.96
C LEU A 334 18.88 16.66 -31.86
N SER A 335 19.11 17.92 -32.24
CA SER A 335 19.09 19.06 -31.31
C SER A 335 17.69 19.23 -30.72
N ASP A 336 16.65 19.19 -31.55
CA ASP A 336 15.26 19.34 -31.10
C ASP A 336 14.87 18.25 -30.09
N SER A 337 15.28 17.00 -30.33
CA SER A 337 15.00 15.89 -29.41
C SER A 337 15.73 16.01 -28.07
N LEU A 338 16.96 16.56 -28.10
CA LEU A 338 17.76 16.81 -26.90
C LEU A 338 17.21 17.98 -26.09
N ASP A 339 16.86 19.07 -26.76
CA ASP A 339 16.25 20.25 -26.13
C ASP A 339 14.90 19.87 -25.50
N GLU A 340 14.12 18.99 -26.13
CA GLU A 340 12.90 18.45 -25.52
C GLU A 340 13.17 17.55 -24.31
N ALA A 341 14.15 16.65 -24.37
CA ALA A 341 14.50 15.78 -23.24
C ALA A 341 15.01 16.57 -22.01
N VAL A 342 15.78 17.62 -22.26
CA VAL A 342 16.20 18.60 -21.25
C VAL A 342 14.98 19.35 -20.74
N SER A 343 14.08 19.78 -21.63
CA SER A 343 12.85 20.50 -21.25
C SER A 343 12.00 19.71 -20.27
N LEU A 344 11.89 18.38 -20.38
CA LEU A 344 11.15 17.58 -19.40
C LEU A 344 11.89 17.48 -18.06
N SER A 345 13.21 17.30 -18.11
CA SER A 345 14.04 17.15 -16.90
C SER A 345 14.04 18.44 -16.07
N ASP A 346 14.06 19.60 -16.72
CA ASP A 346 14.03 20.93 -16.09
C ASP A 346 12.68 21.28 -15.45
N ARG A 347 11.61 20.52 -15.75
CA ARG A 347 10.28 20.72 -15.13
C ARG A 347 10.17 20.07 -13.75
N PHE A 348 11.09 19.18 -13.40
CA PHE A 348 11.18 18.71 -12.03
C PHE A 348 11.73 19.83 -11.15
N ALA A 349 10.94 20.24 -10.16
CA ALA A 349 11.30 21.34 -9.28
C ALA A 349 12.52 21.02 -8.40
N ILE A 350 12.78 19.73 -8.14
CA ILE A 350 13.98 19.27 -7.43
C ILE A 350 14.66 18.19 -8.26
N THR A 351 15.95 18.37 -8.50
CA THR A 351 16.78 17.40 -9.21
C THR A 351 17.97 17.00 -8.34
N LEU A 352 18.06 15.71 -7.99
CA LEU A 352 19.06 15.17 -7.08
C LEU A 352 20.06 14.28 -7.81
N THR A 353 21.35 14.60 -7.68
CA THR A 353 22.44 13.86 -8.31
C THR A 353 22.99 12.78 -7.38
N TYR A 354 23.04 11.55 -7.87
CA TYR A 354 23.66 10.41 -7.20
C TYR A 354 24.86 9.89 -8.01
N LEU A 355 26.06 10.30 -7.62
CA LEU A 355 27.31 9.85 -8.25
C LEU A 355 27.87 8.62 -7.52
N LYS A 356 28.66 7.79 -8.20
CA LYS A 356 29.46 6.77 -7.50
C LYS A 356 30.35 7.40 -6.42
N LEU A 357 30.56 6.64 -5.37
CA LEU A 357 31.42 7.01 -4.25
C LEU A 357 32.87 7.04 -4.71
N ASP A 358 33.69 7.84 -4.04
CA ASP A 358 35.13 7.70 -4.17
C ASP A 358 35.64 6.47 -3.37
N ARG A 359 36.95 6.20 -3.49
CA ARG A 359 37.56 5.05 -2.81
C ARG A 359 37.44 5.14 -1.28
N ALA A 360 37.63 6.33 -0.71
CA ALA A 360 37.63 6.54 0.73
C ALA A 360 36.20 6.43 1.28
N GLU A 361 35.23 7.06 0.63
CA GLU A 361 33.80 6.96 0.93
C GLU A 361 33.30 5.52 0.84
N TYR A 362 33.71 4.79 -0.20
CA TYR A 362 33.35 3.36 -0.34
C TYR A 362 33.88 2.50 0.80
N ILE A 363 35.15 2.68 1.19
CA ILE A 363 35.72 1.95 2.32
C ILE A 363 34.99 2.31 3.61
N ALA A 364 34.76 3.60 3.87
CA ALA A 364 34.05 4.07 5.06
C ALA A 364 32.65 3.42 5.17
N MET A 365 31.90 3.39 4.05
CA MET A 365 30.60 2.74 3.98
C MET A 365 30.67 1.24 4.26
N VAL A 366 31.64 0.51 3.70
CA VAL A 366 31.82 -0.92 3.96
C VAL A 366 32.16 -1.17 5.43
N CYS A 367 33.05 -0.37 6.01
CA CYS A 367 33.42 -0.46 7.42
C CYS A 367 32.21 -0.22 8.33
N GLU A 368 31.37 0.77 8.02
CA GLU A 368 30.14 1.01 8.77
C GLU A 368 29.16 -0.17 8.68
N MET A 369 28.95 -0.73 7.48
CA MET A 369 28.09 -1.90 7.29
C MET A 369 28.60 -3.13 8.06
N LEU A 370 29.92 -3.38 8.03
CA LEU A 370 30.55 -4.48 8.78
C LEU A 370 30.42 -4.29 10.29
N ALA A 371 30.62 -3.07 10.78
CA ALA A 371 30.48 -2.73 12.19
C ALA A 371 29.04 -2.97 12.69
N ARG A 372 28.03 -2.57 11.91
CA ARG A 372 26.61 -2.87 12.20
C ARG A 372 26.32 -4.37 12.24
N ALA A 373 27.08 -5.16 11.49
CA ALA A 373 26.97 -6.61 11.45
C ALA A 373 27.84 -7.32 12.51
N GLY A 374 28.51 -6.58 13.40
CA GLY A 374 29.38 -7.13 14.45
C GLY A 374 30.73 -7.65 13.95
N ILE A 375 31.12 -7.34 12.71
CA ILE A 375 32.40 -7.76 12.12
C ILE A 375 33.43 -6.65 12.36
N ALA A 376 34.53 -7.00 13.02
CA ALA A 376 35.62 -6.07 13.26
C ALA A 376 36.30 -5.66 11.95
N ASP A 377 36.55 -4.36 11.82
CA ASP A 377 37.27 -3.79 10.68
C ASP A 377 38.74 -4.23 10.70
N SER A 378 39.30 -4.55 9.52
CA SER A 378 40.70 -4.91 9.35
C SER A 378 41.22 -4.45 7.99
N ASP A 379 42.52 -4.17 7.90
CA ASP A 379 43.13 -3.76 6.63
C ASP A 379 42.99 -4.84 5.53
N GLU A 380 42.96 -6.11 5.93
CA GLU A 380 42.70 -7.21 5.01
C GLU A 380 41.28 -7.15 4.45
N LEU A 381 40.27 -6.91 5.29
CA LEU A 381 38.87 -6.79 4.84
C LEU A 381 38.68 -5.59 3.91
N ARG A 382 39.31 -4.44 4.22
CA ARG A 382 39.30 -3.27 3.34
C ARG A 382 39.93 -3.57 1.98
N ALA A 383 41.06 -4.27 1.96
CA ALA A 383 41.70 -4.70 0.72
C ALA A 383 40.81 -5.67 -0.10
N GLN A 384 40.16 -6.62 0.58
CA GLN A 384 39.22 -7.54 -0.05
C GLN A 384 37.99 -6.81 -0.63
N ALA A 385 37.45 -5.81 0.07
CA ALA A 385 36.33 -4.99 -0.38
C ALA A 385 36.69 -4.21 -1.66
N LEU A 386 37.88 -3.60 -1.70
CA LEU A 386 38.38 -2.92 -2.89
C LEU A 386 38.58 -3.87 -4.08
N ALA A 387 39.17 -5.05 -3.85
CA ALA A 387 39.31 -6.05 -4.90
C ALA A 387 37.95 -6.54 -5.40
N TYR A 388 36.96 -6.65 -4.50
CA TYR A 388 35.58 -7.00 -4.85
C TYR A 388 34.93 -5.93 -5.74
N SER A 389 35.09 -4.65 -5.40
CA SER A 389 34.45 -3.55 -6.12
C SER A 389 34.98 -3.38 -7.55
N VAL A 390 36.28 -3.56 -7.76
CA VAL A 390 36.89 -3.57 -9.11
C VAL A 390 36.27 -4.65 -9.99
N ARG A 391 36.04 -5.86 -9.45
CA ARG A 391 35.42 -6.98 -10.20
C ARG A 391 33.93 -6.77 -10.49
N LYS A 392 33.21 -6.02 -9.64
CA LYS A 392 31.74 -5.88 -9.69
C LYS A 392 31.25 -4.57 -10.29
N GLY A 393 32.14 -3.71 -10.78
CA GLY A 393 31.78 -2.52 -11.56
C GLY A 393 31.81 -1.20 -10.80
N GLY A 394 32.62 -1.12 -9.73
CA GLY A 394 33.03 0.12 -9.09
C GLY A 394 32.42 0.36 -7.70
N TYR A 395 32.65 1.57 -7.21
CA TYR A 395 32.33 2.01 -5.85
C TYR A 395 30.86 2.44 -5.74
N SER A 396 29.98 1.51 -5.41
CA SER A 396 28.56 1.80 -5.19
C SER A 396 28.04 1.09 -3.93
N PRO A 397 27.02 1.67 -3.25
CA PRO A 397 26.35 1.04 -2.12
C PRO A 397 25.88 -0.38 -2.42
N ARG A 398 25.34 -0.64 -3.61
CA ARG A 398 24.94 -2.00 -4.03
C ARG A 398 26.11 -2.99 -3.94
N VAL A 399 27.29 -2.58 -4.40
CA VAL A 399 28.49 -3.44 -4.39
C VAL A 399 29.02 -3.61 -2.97
N ALA A 400 28.93 -2.58 -2.12
CA ALA A 400 29.25 -2.67 -0.69
C ALA A 400 28.34 -3.69 0.02
N HIS A 401 27.02 -3.59 -0.13
CA HIS A 401 26.07 -4.55 0.44
C HIS A 401 26.33 -5.99 -0.04
N GLN A 402 26.61 -6.18 -1.34
CA GLN A 402 26.92 -7.52 -1.87
C GLN A 402 28.18 -8.12 -1.26
N PHE A 403 29.22 -7.30 -1.02
CA PHE A 403 30.44 -7.73 -0.34
C PHE A 403 30.15 -8.14 1.11
N VAL A 404 29.44 -7.30 1.87
CA VAL A 404 29.10 -7.57 3.28
C VAL A 404 28.20 -8.81 3.40
N ALA A 405 27.20 -8.94 2.54
CA ALA A 405 26.33 -10.12 2.49
C ALA A 405 27.08 -11.40 2.07
N GLN A 406 28.18 -11.28 1.31
CA GLN A 406 29.06 -12.43 1.08
C GLN A 406 29.81 -12.80 2.36
N LYS A 407 30.37 -11.82 3.08
CA LYS A 407 31.10 -12.06 4.34
C LYS A 407 30.25 -12.67 5.43
N LEU A 408 29.00 -12.24 5.55
CA LEU A 408 28.06 -12.82 6.51
C LEU A 408 27.67 -14.27 6.20
N ARG A 409 27.83 -14.74 4.95
CA ARG A 409 27.59 -16.13 4.58
C ARG A 409 28.82 -17.03 4.75
N GLU A 410 30.00 -16.44 4.91
CA GLU A 410 31.27 -17.14 5.14
C GLU A 410 31.51 -17.42 6.64
N LEU A 411 30.77 -16.73 7.52
CA LEU A 411 30.70 -16.94 8.97
C LEU A 411 29.61 -17.98 9.30
#